data_AF-A0AAJ1AJZ3-F1
#
_entry.id   AF-A0AAJ1AJZ3-F1
#
_cell.length_a   1.000
_cell.length_b   1.000
_cell.length_c   1.000
_cell.angle_alpha   90.00
_cell.angle_beta   90.00
_cell.angle_gamma   90.00
#
_symmetry.space_group_name_H-M   'P 1'
#
loop_
_entity.id
_entity.type
_entity.pdbx_description
1 polymer ?
#
loop_
_entity_poly.entity_id
_entity_poly.type
_entity_poly.pdbx_seq_one_letter_code
_entity_poly.pdbx_strand_id
1 'polypeptide(L)' 'MKCLHCQGEMKKGTTPFHVDRKGCHLTLDSVPAWVCTQCGEPYFEENEVNAIQELIRSIEQKTQSLALTA' A
#
# COMPACT_ATOMS: atom_id res chain seq x y z
N MET A 1 -10.32 -10.72 -13.57
CA MET A 1 -10.00 -11.28 -12.24
C MET A 1 -11.24 -11.18 -11.36
N LYS A 2 -11.46 -12.13 -10.44
CA LYS A 2 -12.54 -12.09 -9.46
C LYS A 2 -11.99 -11.75 -8.08
N CYS A 3 -12.73 -10.94 -7.32
CA CYS A 3 -12.39 -10.62 -5.95
C CYS A 3 -12.49 -11.88 -5.07
N LEU A 4 -11.44 -12.20 -4.32
CA LEU A 4 -11.42 -13.36 -3.42
C LEU A 4 -12.36 -13.18 -2.23
N HIS A 5 -12.65 -11.92 -1.85
CA HIS A 5 -13.54 -11.60 -0.73
C HIS A 5 -15.02 -11.72 -1.10
N CYS A 6 -15.47 -11.05 -2.17
CA CYS A 6 -16.90 -10.95 -2.50
C CYS A 6 -17.31 -11.59 -3.86
N GLN A 7 -16.37 -12.18 -4.61
CA GLN A 7 -16.61 -12.73 -5.96
C GLN A 7 -17.04 -11.70 -7.03
N GLY A 8 -16.94 -10.40 -6.71
CA GLY A 8 -17.16 -9.30 -7.65
C GLY A 8 -16.12 -9.21 -8.77
N GLU A 9 -16.45 -8.47 -9.82
CA GLU A 9 -15.51 -8.18 -10.92
C GLU A 9 -14.45 -7.17 -10.48
N MET A 10 -13.20 -7.42 -10.84
CA MET A 10 -12.09 -6.51 -10.59
C MET A 10 -11.66 -5.78 -11.86
N LYS A 11 -11.30 -4.50 -11.71
CA LYS A 11 -10.80 -3.63 -12.79
C LYS A 11 -9.49 -2.98 -12.40
N LYS A 12 -8.61 -2.75 -13.38
CA LYS A 12 -7.39 -1.96 -13.15
C LYS A 12 -7.76 -0.50 -12.87
N GLY A 13 -7.09 0.09 -11.90
CA GLY A 13 -7.25 1.47 -11.50
C GLY A 13 -6.13 1.87 -10.53
N THR A 14 -6.39 2.90 -9.74
CA THR A 14 -5.53 3.29 -8.63
C THR A 14 -6.33 3.35 -7.34
N THR A 15 -5.64 3.18 -6.22
CA THR A 15 -6.22 3.26 -4.87
C THR A 15 -5.22 3.92 -3.93
N PRO A 16 -5.67 4.66 -2.90
CA PRO A 16 -4.77 5.09 -1.85
C PRO A 16 -4.24 3.89 -1.07
N PHE A 17 -3.00 3.98 -0.61
CA PHE A 17 -2.38 3.05 0.32
C PHE A 17 -1.91 3.83 1.55
N HIS A 18 -2.29 3.36 2.74
CA HIS A 18 -1.96 4.00 4.00
C HIS A 18 -1.35 2.99 4.97
N VAL A 19 -0.28 3.38 5.65
CA VAL A 19 0.40 2.55 6.62
C VAL A 19 0.96 3.38 7.78
N ASP A 20 0.68 2.90 8.99
CA ASP A 20 1.17 3.49 10.24
C ASP A 20 2.15 2.53 10.91
N ARG A 21 3.45 2.87 10.91
CA ARG A 21 4.49 2.01 11.50
C ARG A 21 5.63 2.82 12.09
N LYS A 22 6.16 2.35 13.22
CA LYS A 22 7.36 2.88 13.90
C LYS A 22 7.35 4.41 14.07
N GLY A 23 6.20 4.99 14.40
CA GLY A 23 6.05 6.43 14.61
C GLY A 23 6.02 7.26 13.32
N CYS A 24 5.79 6.63 12.16
CA CYS A 24 5.59 7.30 10.89
C CYS A 24 4.24 6.92 10.27
N HIS A 25 3.59 7.91 9.66
CA HIS A 25 2.39 7.76 8.86
C HIS A 25 2.78 7.96 7.39
N LEU A 26 2.59 6.94 6.56
CA LEU A 26 2.82 7.01 5.13
C LEU A 26 1.49 6.88 4.41
N THR A 27 1.21 7.83 3.51
CA THR A 27 0.06 7.80 2.61
C THR A 27 0.56 7.95 1.17
N LEU A 28 0.15 7.03 0.32
CA LEU A 28 0.36 7.06 -1.13
C LEU A 28 -1.00 7.25 -1.78
N ASP A 29 -1.22 8.37 -2.46
CA ASP A 29 -2.55 8.75 -2.92
C ASP A 29 -3.07 7.91 -4.10
N SER A 30 -2.17 7.35 -4.91
CA SER A 30 -2.52 6.66 -6.15
C SER A 30 -1.53 5.55 -6.48
N VAL A 31 -1.79 4.38 -5.90
CA VAL A 31 -1.02 3.16 -6.20
C VAL A 31 -1.80 2.33 -7.23
N PRO A 32 -1.17 1.89 -8.33
CA PRO A 32 -1.80 0.99 -9.30
C PRO A 32 -2.28 -0.31 -8.63
N ALA A 33 -3.52 -0.70 -8.89
CA ALA A 33 -4.11 -1.90 -8.31
C ALA A 33 -5.26 -2.45 -9.18
N TRP A 34 -5.62 -3.70 -8.92
CA TRP A 34 -6.94 -4.23 -9.26
C TRP A 34 -7.91 -3.85 -8.14
N VAL A 35 -8.96 -3.10 -8.47
CA VAL A 35 -9.98 -2.68 -7.51
C VAL A 35 -11.27 -3.41 -7.79
N CYS A 36 -11.86 -4.03 -6.76
CA CYS A 36 -13.16 -4.66 -6.89
C CYS A 36 -14.24 -3.59 -7.12
N THR A 37 -15.02 -3.75 -8.18
CA THR A 37 -16.12 -2.84 -8.54
C THR A 37 -17.30 -2.88 -7.58
N GLN A 38 -17.37 -3.88 -6.69
CA GLN A 38 -18.47 -4.07 -5.75
C GLN A 38 -18.10 -3.67 -4.32
N CYS A 39 -17.00 -4.20 -3.78
CA CYS A 39 -16.60 -3.95 -2.38
C CYS A 39 -15.41 -3.00 -2.22
N GLY A 40 -14.77 -2.59 -3.31
CA GLY A 40 -13.60 -1.69 -3.25
C GLY A 40 -12.27 -2.35 -2.87
N GLU A 41 -12.24 -3.67 -2.66
CA GLU A 41 -11.02 -4.39 -2.26
C GLU A 41 -9.88 -4.18 -3.29
N PRO A 42 -8.68 -3.74 -2.87
CA PRO A 42 -7.54 -3.55 -3.75
C PRO A 42 -6.56 -4.73 -3.73
N TYR A 43 -6.17 -5.23 -4.91
CA TYR A 43 -5.05 -6.17 -5.08
C TYR A 43 -3.91 -5.52 -5.87
N PHE A 44 -2.74 -5.48 -5.26
CA PHE A 44 -1.52 -4.95 -5.84
C PHE A 44 -0.75 -6.07 -6.58
N GLU A 45 -0.14 -5.75 -7.72
CA GLU A 45 0.74 -6.72 -8.38
C GLU A 45 2.12 -6.72 -7.69
N GLU A 46 2.94 -7.71 -8.02
CA GLU A 46 4.24 -7.93 -7.37
C GLU A 46 5.13 -6.68 -7.40
N ASN A 47 5.13 -5.94 -8.51
CA ASN A 47 5.94 -4.74 -8.68
C ASN A 47 5.55 -3.65 -7.68
N GLU A 48 4.25 -3.36 -7.53
CA GLU A 48 3.77 -2.36 -6.57
C GLU A 48 4.05 -2.80 -5.13
N VAL A 49 3.84 -4.09 -4.82
CA VAL A 49 4.14 -4.63 -3.48
C VAL A 49 5.62 -4.46 -3.14
N ASN A 50 6.53 -4.80 -4.07
CA ASN A 50 7.97 -4.66 -3.85
C ASN A 50 8.36 -3.19 -3.62
N ALA A 51 7.87 -2.27 -4.47
CA ALA A 51 8.15 -0.84 -4.34
C ALA A 51 7.62 -0.26 -3.01
N ILE A 52 6.40 -0.62 -2.61
CA ILE A 52 5.82 -0.20 -1.34
C ILE A 52 6.66 -0.70 -0.17
N GLN A 53 7.08 -1.98 -0.18
CA GLN A 53 7.89 -2.54 0.89
C GLN A 53 9.27 -1.89 1.00
N GLU A 54 9.94 -1.62 -0.12
CA GLU A 54 11.23 -0.92 -0.14
C GLU A 54 11.12 0.50 0.40
N LEU A 55 10.06 1.22 0.03
CA LEU A 55 9.77 2.56 0.54
C LEU A 55 9.56 2.55 2.06
N ILE A 56 8.71 1.65 2.56
CA ILE A 56 8.46 1.49 4.00
C ILE A 56 9.76 1.21 4.75
N ARG A 57 10.59 0.27 4.27
CA ARG A 57 11.89 -0.05 4.91
C ARG A 57 12.81 1.16 4.97
N SER A 58 12.87 1.93 3.88
CA SER A 58 13.73 3.11 3.78
C SER A 58 13.31 4.22 4.75
N ILE A 59 11.99 4.45 4.86
CA ILE A 59 11.43 5.43 5.80
C ILE A 59 11.66 4.97 7.23
N GLU A 60 11.34 3.71 7.56
CA GLU A 60 11.52 3.16 8.91
C GLU A 60 12.97 3.29 9.40
N GLN A 61 13.96 3.01 8.54
CA GLN A 61 15.39 3.18 8.88
C GLN A 61 15.74 4.63 9.20
N LYS A 62 15.23 5.58 8.41
CA LYS A 62 15.47 7.02 8.63
C LYS A 62 14.73 7.53 9.86
N THR A 63 13.49 7.11 10.09
CA THR A 63 12.72 7.47 11.29
C THR A 63 13.39 6.97 12.56
N GLN A 64 13.93 5.75 12.55
CA GLN A 64 14.72 5.24 13.68
C GLN A 64 15.96 6.11 13.96
N SER A 65 16.66 6.56 12.92
CA SER A 65 17.80 7.47 13.07
C SER A 65 17.40 8.81 13.71
N LEU A 66 16.23 9.36 13.35
CA LEU A 66 15.73 10.62 13.91
C LEU A 66 15.30 10.45 15.38
N ALA A 67 14.72 9.30 15.73
CA ALA A 67 14.32 9.00 17.10
C ALA A 67 15.51 8.82 18.05
N LEU A 68 16.66 8.34 17.55
CA LEU A 68 17.90 8.18 18.34
C LEU A 68 18.65 9.49 18.57
N THR A 69 18.29 10.56 17.84
CA THR A 69 18.89 11.89 18.00
C THR A 69 18.11 12.81 18.96
N ALA A 70 16.99 12.33 19.51
CA ALA A 70 16.16 13.03 20.50
C ALA A 70 16.46 12.52 21.92
#